data_AF-A0A2Z4UC60-F1
#
_entry.id   AF-A0A2Z4UC60-F1
#
_cell.length_a   1.000
_cell.length_b   1.000
_cell.length_c   1.000
_cell.angle_alpha   90.00
_cell.angle_beta   90.00
_cell.angle_gamma   90.00
#
_symmetry.space_group_name_H-M   'P 1'
#
loop_
_entity.id
_entity.type
_entity.pdbx_description
1 polymer ?
#
loop_
_entity_poly.entity_id
_entity_poly.type
_entity_poly.pdbx_seq_one_letter_code
_entity_poly.pdbx_strand_id
1 'polypeptide(L)'
;MTGKEHLWSLLNTEKGKEIFEKVRPQMKLCKEAPLDFAVKYNGQLVRPNKAHPGRKFFFNHLEKDGYHKSLWYGQKWRYDVGLVGWWFAANYGSVLTYFALGKILDDMNLLAIMLRIPKLDGGQWEPVTENNIKFMEKHFPVSKERSIDEMQECNRFCDSFMVGSDQLWVQSYVGLVGYTFFLDFVDENKKKLAYATSLGYAEYKGTDEEKAIASAYLQQFDDISVRESSGEEICHKSFGVEAVRRLDPVFLCDIKHYDELASQAKVETEGEYMLCYILDPTPEKKEAVKYLEEKLGTKGKSSFRYENL
;
A
#
# COMPACT_ATOMS: atom_id res chain seq x y z
N MET A 1 -44.70 -20.66 24.65
CA MET A 1 -44.20 -19.48 23.92
C MET A 1 -44.26 -19.78 22.42
N THR A 2 -45.34 -19.42 21.74
CA THR A 2 -45.45 -19.55 20.28
C THR A 2 -45.11 -18.21 19.65
N GLY A 3 -43.83 -17.97 19.38
CA GLY A 3 -43.42 -16.84 18.56
C GLY A 3 -43.87 -17.10 17.12
N LYS A 4 -44.77 -16.28 16.58
CA LYS A 4 -45.01 -16.27 15.13
C LYS A 4 -43.83 -15.52 14.51
N GLU A 5 -42.91 -16.25 13.90
CA GLU A 5 -41.88 -15.65 13.06
C GLU A 5 -42.56 -15.13 11.78
N HIS A 6 -42.57 -13.81 11.62
CA HIS A 6 -43.09 -13.14 10.43
C HIS A 6 -41.90 -12.78 9.54
N LEU A 7 -41.75 -13.48 8.41
CA LEU A 7 -40.72 -13.20 7.41
C LEU A 7 -41.31 -12.33 6.30
N TRP A 8 -40.65 -11.20 6.03
CA TRP A 8 -40.99 -10.32 4.90
C TRP A 8 -40.04 -10.63 3.75
N SER A 9 -40.56 -10.84 2.54
CA SER A 9 -39.76 -11.15 1.34
C SER A 9 -40.09 -10.17 0.22
N LEU A 10 -39.05 -9.60 -0.39
CA LEU A 10 -39.18 -8.72 -1.55
C LEU A 10 -38.89 -9.52 -2.83
N LEU A 11 -39.84 -9.59 -3.75
CA LEU A 11 -39.70 -10.29 -5.03
C LEU A 11 -39.24 -9.31 -6.12
N ASN A 12 -37.99 -8.87 -6.03
CA ASN A 12 -37.43 -7.85 -6.94
C ASN A 12 -36.62 -8.42 -8.12
N THR A 13 -36.58 -9.74 -8.30
CA THR A 13 -35.90 -10.42 -9.41
C THR A 13 -36.74 -11.59 -9.92
N GLU A 14 -36.58 -11.95 -11.20
CA GLU A 14 -37.27 -13.11 -11.79
C GLU A 14 -36.90 -14.42 -11.09
N LYS A 15 -35.61 -14.64 -10.82
CA LYS A 15 -35.15 -15.79 -10.03
C LYS A 15 -35.81 -15.84 -8.64
N GLY A 16 -35.96 -14.69 -7.98
CA GLY A 16 -36.63 -14.59 -6.69
C GLY A 16 -38.12 -14.99 -6.78
N LYS A 17 -38.82 -14.56 -7.82
CA LYS A 17 -40.22 -14.95 -8.09
C LYS A 17 -40.36 -16.44 -8.33
N GLU A 18 -39.49 -17.02 -9.17
CA GLU A 18 -39.49 -18.46 -9.45
C GLU A 18 -39.28 -19.30 -8.19
N ILE A 19 -38.32 -18.92 -7.34
CA ILE A 19 -38.08 -19.60 -6.07
C ILE A 19 -39.31 -19.45 -5.17
N PHE A 20 -39.86 -18.25 -5.06
CA PHE A 20 -41.03 -17.97 -4.24
C PHE A 20 -42.25 -18.82 -4.62
N GLU A 21 -42.57 -18.93 -5.92
CA GLU A 21 -43.69 -19.75 -6.37
C GLU A 21 -43.51 -21.24 -6.05
N LYS A 22 -42.27 -21.75 -5.98
CA LYS A 22 -41.99 -23.14 -5.56
C LYS A 22 -42.24 -23.37 -4.07
N VAL A 23 -41.98 -22.38 -3.21
CA VAL A 23 -42.19 -22.51 -1.75
C VAL A 23 -43.56 -22.02 -1.27
N ARG A 24 -44.25 -21.18 -2.07
CA ARG A 24 -45.55 -20.58 -1.73
C ARG A 24 -46.61 -21.60 -1.26
N PRO A 25 -46.79 -22.79 -1.86
CA PRO A 25 -47.77 -23.78 -1.40
C PRO A 25 -47.52 -24.31 0.02
N GLN A 26 -46.28 -24.20 0.52
CA GLN A 26 -45.89 -24.66 1.85
C GLN A 26 -46.11 -23.58 2.93
N MET A 27 -46.44 -22.34 2.53
CA MET A 27 -46.61 -21.22 3.44
C MET A 27 -48.01 -21.21 4.06
N LYS A 28 -48.08 -21.22 5.40
CA LYS A 28 -49.36 -21.12 6.14
C LYS A 28 -50.04 -19.75 5.98
N LEU A 29 -49.26 -18.71 5.68
CA LEU A 29 -49.74 -17.34 5.47
C LEU A 29 -48.85 -16.65 4.45
N CYS A 30 -49.45 -16.24 3.33
CA CYS A 30 -48.78 -15.52 2.27
C CYS A 30 -49.71 -14.39 1.82
N LYS A 31 -49.42 -13.15 2.22
CA LYS A 31 -50.21 -11.97 1.90
C LYS A 31 -49.30 -10.89 1.37
N GLU A 32 -49.76 -10.20 0.35
CA GLU A 32 -49.11 -8.98 -0.12
C GLU A 32 -49.25 -7.90 0.95
N ALA A 33 -48.17 -7.14 1.14
CA ALA A 33 -48.13 -6.03 2.08
C ALA A 33 -47.57 -4.79 1.37
N PRO A 34 -48.07 -3.58 1.70
CA PRO A 34 -47.58 -2.36 1.08
C PRO A 34 -46.08 -2.17 1.28
N LEU A 35 -45.37 -1.83 0.21
CA LEU A 35 -43.91 -1.61 0.26
C LEU A 35 -43.54 -0.48 1.24
N ASP A 36 -44.35 0.58 1.29
CA ASP A 36 -44.15 1.73 2.19
C ASP A 36 -44.11 1.31 3.66
N PHE A 37 -44.89 0.29 4.02
CA PHE A 37 -44.87 -0.26 5.38
C PHE A 37 -43.53 -0.96 5.67
N ALA A 38 -43.00 -1.75 4.72
CA ALA A 38 -41.73 -2.44 4.88
C ALA A 38 -40.54 -1.47 4.90
N VAL A 39 -40.58 -0.43 4.06
CA VAL A 39 -39.57 0.63 3.97
C VAL A 39 -39.40 1.36 5.31
N LYS A 40 -40.48 1.61 6.04
CA LYS A 40 -40.46 2.27 7.36
C LYS A 40 -39.57 1.56 8.39
N TYR A 41 -39.49 0.23 8.31
CA TYR A 41 -38.76 -0.60 9.27
C TYR A 41 -37.48 -1.22 8.70
N ASN A 42 -37.25 -1.11 7.38
CA ASN A 42 -36.07 -1.65 6.73
C ASN A 42 -35.47 -0.63 5.75
N GLY A 43 -34.55 0.19 6.27
CA GLY A 43 -33.83 1.18 5.46
C GLY A 43 -32.99 0.58 4.32
N GLN A 44 -32.69 -0.73 4.35
CA GLN A 44 -31.96 -1.40 3.26
C GLN A 44 -32.80 -1.56 1.99
N LEU A 45 -34.12 -1.41 2.09
CA LEU A 45 -35.01 -1.33 0.93
C LEU A 45 -34.91 0.01 0.20
N VAL A 46 -34.37 1.04 0.86
CA VAL A 46 -34.25 2.41 0.32
C VAL A 46 -32.83 2.70 -0.15
N ARG A 47 -31.83 2.23 0.60
CA ARG A 47 -30.42 2.45 0.29
C ARG A 47 -29.60 1.20 0.56
N PRO A 48 -28.64 0.84 -0.31
CA PRO A 48 -27.76 -0.28 -0.06
C PRO A 48 -26.89 -0.01 1.17
N ASN A 49 -26.55 -1.08 1.91
CA ASN A 49 -25.47 -0.99 2.89
C ASN A 49 -24.14 -0.78 2.16
N LYS A 50 -23.25 0.00 2.77
CA LYS A 50 -21.86 0.06 2.33
C LYS A 50 -21.26 -1.35 2.43
N ALA A 51 -20.74 -1.86 1.32
CA ALA A 51 -20.07 -3.15 1.32
C ALA A 51 -18.89 -3.16 2.29
N HIS A 52 -18.64 -4.31 2.93
CA HIS A 52 -17.45 -4.48 3.76
C HIS A 52 -16.19 -4.26 2.90
N PRO A 53 -15.18 -3.48 3.35
CA PRO A 53 -13.98 -3.22 2.55
C PRO A 53 -13.24 -4.49 2.12
N GLY A 54 -13.28 -5.54 2.95
CA GLY A 54 -12.70 -6.84 2.62
C GLY A 54 -13.51 -7.71 1.67
N ARG A 55 -14.74 -7.31 1.31
CA ARG A 55 -15.63 -8.11 0.44
C ARG A 55 -14.95 -8.46 -0.88
N LYS A 56 -14.27 -7.49 -1.51
CA LYS A 56 -13.55 -7.69 -2.77
C LYS A 56 -12.52 -8.83 -2.65
N PHE A 57 -11.67 -8.78 -1.63
CA PHE A 57 -10.62 -9.78 -1.42
C PHE A 57 -11.18 -11.17 -1.05
N PHE A 58 -12.28 -11.23 -0.28
CA PHE A 58 -12.99 -12.48 -0.03
C PHE A 58 -13.40 -13.16 -1.35
N PHE A 59 -14.08 -12.44 -2.24
CA PHE A 59 -14.54 -13.03 -3.51
C PHE A 59 -13.38 -13.34 -4.45
N ASN A 60 -12.32 -12.53 -4.45
CA ASN A 60 -11.10 -12.81 -5.22
C ASN A 60 -10.48 -14.17 -4.82
N HIS A 61 -10.56 -14.54 -3.55
CA HIS A 61 -10.04 -15.80 -3.02
C HIS A 61 -11.07 -16.93 -3.00
N LEU A 62 -12.36 -16.66 -3.21
CA LEU A 62 -13.42 -17.65 -2.98
C LEU A 62 -13.30 -18.85 -3.91
N GLU A 63 -13.09 -18.59 -5.20
CA GLU A 63 -12.96 -19.65 -6.21
C GLU A 63 -11.60 -20.35 -6.14
N LYS A 64 -10.53 -19.59 -5.83
CA LYS A 64 -9.15 -20.08 -5.82
C LYS A 64 -8.80 -20.87 -4.57
N ASP A 65 -9.23 -20.40 -3.41
CA ASP A 65 -8.74 -20.85 -2.10
C ASP A 65 -9.80 -21.49 -1.21
N GLY A 66 -11.08 -21.38 -1.60
CA GLY A 66 -12.22 -21.91 -0.86
C GLY A 66 -12.59 -21.09 0.38
N TYR A 67 -13.85 -21.25 0.81
CA TYR A 67 -14.53 -20.36 1.76
C TYR A 67 -13.72 -19.97 3.01
N HIS A 68 -13.11 -20.95 3.70
CA HIS A 68 -12.43 -20.71 4.98
C HIS A 68 -11.21 -19.81 4.82
N LYS A 69 -10.39 -20.07 3.79
CA LYS A 69 -9.21 -19.26 3.52
C LYS A 69 -9.61 -17.87 3.03
N SER A 70 -10.63 -17.77 2.18
CA SER A 70 -11.16 -16.49 1.70
C SER A 70 -11.69 -15.61 2.83
N LEU A 71 -12.29 -16.20 3.88
CA LEU A 71 -12.74 -15.46 5.06
C LEU A 71 -11.59 -14.71 5.73
N TRP A 72 -10.39 -15.29 5.77
CA TRP A 72 -9.21 -14.64 6.36
C TRP A 72 -8.80 -13.38 5.58
N TYR A 73 -8.83 -13.37 4.24
CA TYR A 73 -8.57 -12.16 3.45
C TYR A 73 -9.73 -11.16 3.58
N GLY A 74 -10.97 -11.65 3.61
CA GLY A 74 -12.16 -10.84 3.82
C GLY A 74 -12.16 -10.10 5.17
N GLN A 75 -11.56 -10.70 6.19
CA GLN A 75 -11.37 -10.12 7.52
C GLN A 75 -10.02 -9.41 7.70
N LYS A 76 -9.17 -9.39 6.66
CA LYS A 76 -7.81 -8.84 6.69
C LYS A 76 -6.93 -9.46 7.80
N TRP A 77 -7.02 -10.78 7.94
CA TRP A 77 -6.13 -11.59 8.78
C TRP A 77 -4.99 -12.22 7.98
N ARG A 78 -5.15 -12.29 6.66
CA ARG A 78 -4.10 -12.63 5.69
C ARG A 78 -4.01 -11.59 4.58
N TYR A 79 -2.82 -11.49 4.02
CA TYR A 79 -2.43 -10.52 3.02
C TYR A 79 -1.67 -11.22 1.90
N ASP A 80 -1.98 -10.85 0.66
CA ASP A 80 -1.30 -11.37 -0.52
C ASP A 80 0.17 -10.92 -0.53
N VAL A 81 0.42 -9.65 -0.18
CA VAL A 81 1.73 -9.01 -0.28
C VAL A 81 2.05 -8.20 0.98
N GLY A 82 3.18 -8.51 1.63
CA GLY A 82 3.81 -7.64 2.61
C GLY A 82 4.75 -6.65 1.92
N LEU A 83 4.39 -5.36 1.90
CA LEU A 83 5.22 -4.29 1.34
C LEU A 83 6.23 -3.79 2.37
N VAL A 84 7.51 -3.84 1.99
CA VAL A 84 8.65 -3.42 2.81
C VAL A 84 9.34 -2.25 2.10
N GLY A 85 9.63 -1.18 2.84
CA GLY A 85 10.30 -0.01 2.28
C GLY A 85 10.11 1.27 3.09
N TRP A 86 10.54 2.39 2.52
CA TRP A 86 10.45 3.71 3.12
C TRP A 86 9.07 4.38 3.01
N TRP A 87 7.99 3.60 2.96
CA TRP A 87 6.61 4.09 2.79
C TRP A 87 6.14 5.09 3.89
N PHE A 88 6.86 5.17 5.01
CA PHE A 88 6.62 6.08 6.12
C PHE A 88 7.68 7.19 6.28
N ALA A 89 8.72 7.22 5.44
CA ALA A 89 9.87 8.10 5.62
C ALA A 89 9.49 9.59 5.56
N ALA A 90 10.37 10.45 6.07
CA ALA A 90 10.24 11.91 6.05
C ALA A 90 10.38 12.53 4.63
N ASN A 91 10.01 11.79 3.59
CA ASN A 91 10.09 12.17 2.19
C ASN A 91 8.75 11.85 1.51
N TYR A 92 8.00 12.89 1.12
CA TYR A 92 6.70 12.71 0.47
C TYR A 92 6.79 12.02 -0.89
N GLY A 93 7.95 12.08 -1.57
CA GLY A 93 8.18 11.31 -2.79
C GLY A 93 8.10 9.80 -2.51
N SER A 94 8.77 9.35 -1.44
CA SER A 94 8.70 7.94 -1.01
C SER A 94 7.28 7.53 -0.64
N VAL A 95 6.60 8.33 0.18
CA VAL A 95 5.20 8.07 0.58
C VAL A 95 4.29 7.94 -0.66
N LEU A 96 4.44 8.83 -1.64
CA LEU A 96 3.65 8.80 -2.88
C LEU A 96 3.98 7.57 -3.75
N THR A 97 5.25 7.18 -3.80
CA THR A 97 5.69 5.97 -4.50
C THR A 97 5.06 4.71 -3.92
N TYR A 98 5.01 4.57 -2.59
CA TYR A 98 4.35 3.42 -1.97
C TYR A 98 2.83 3.49 -1.99
N PHE A 99 2.25 4.70 -1.99
CA PHE A 99 0.83 4.88 -2.28
C PHE A 99 0.51 4.36 -3.69
N ALA A 100 1.30 4.76 -4.69
CA ALA A 100 1.14 4.32 -6.08
C ALA A 100 1.25 2.79 -6.20
N LEU A 101 2.30 2.20 -5.59
CA LEU A 101 2.51 0.75 -5.60
C LEU A 101 1.36 0.00 -4.92
N GLY A 102 0.90 0.47 -3.75
CA GLY A 102 -0.24 -0.11 -3.05
C GLY A 102 -1.54 -0.03 -3.87
N LYS A 103 -1.76 1.06 -4.60
CA LYS A 103 -2.92 1.22 -5.48
C LYS A 103 -2.87 0.31 -6.70
N ILE A 104 -1.68 0.13 -7.30
CA ILE A 104 -1.48 -0.84 -8.39
C ILE A 104 -1.82 -2.26 -7.91
N LEU A 105 -1.34 -2.66 -6.73
CA LEU A 105 -1.67 -3.97 -6.16
C LEU A 105 -3.16 -4.12 -5.86
N ASP A 106 -3.83 -3.09 -5.33
CA ASP A 106 -5.28 -3.12 -5.14
C ASP A 106 -6.03 -3.24 -6.48
N ASP A 107 -5.62 -2.52 -7.52
CA ASP A 107 -6.22 -2.64 -8.87
C ASP A 107 -6.00 -4.04 -9.47
N MET A 108 -4.91 -4.71 -9.10
CA MET A 108 -4.66 -6.13 -9.40
C MET A 108 -5.46 -7.12 -8.51
N ASN A 109 -6.30 -6.62 -7.60
CA ASN A 109 -7.05 -7.37 -6.59
C ASN A 109 -6.19 -8.10 -5.55
N LEU A 110 -4.96 -7.61 -5.31
CA LEU A 110 -4.04 -8.14 -4.30
C LEU A 110 -4.15 -7.31 -3.02
N LEU A 111 -4.44 -7.97 -1.90
CA LEU A 111 -4.52 -7.35 -0.59
C LEU A 111 -3.11 -7.13 -0.02
N ALA A 112 -2.59 -5.92 -0.18
CA ALA A 112 -1.30 -5.54 0.39
C ALA A 112 -1.41 -5.03 1.84
N ILE A 113 -0.34 -5.25 2.62
CA ILE A 113 -0.11 -4.63 3.94
C ILE A 113 1.26 -3.94 3.94
N MET A 114 1.30 -2.72 4.47
CA MET A 114 2.55 -1.99 4.69
C MET A 114 3.20 -2.48 5.99
N LEU A 115 4.38 -3.08 5.90
CA LEU A 115 5.08 -3.61 7.07
C LEU A 115 5.91 -2.51 7.73
N ARG A 116 5.68 -2.27 9.03
CA ARG A 116 6.51 -1.36 9.83
C ARG A 116 7.89 -1.98 10.02
N ILE A 117 8.92 -1.18 9.77
CA ILE A 117 10.32 -1.61 9.85
C ILE A 117 10.94 -0.96 11.08
N PRO A 118 11.48 -1.74 12.03
CA PRO A 118 12.20 -1.20 13.18
C PRO A 118 13.61 -0.75 12.81
N LYS A 119 14.18 0.13 13.64
CA LYS A 119 15.63 0.38 13.63
C LYS A 119 16.36 -0.80 14.26
N LEU A 120 17.57 -1.06 13.78
CA LEU A 120 18.45 -2.09 14.32
C LEU A 120 18.80 -1.86 15.80
N ASP A 121 18.90 -0.59 16.20
CA ASP A 121 19.18 -0.19 17.59
C ASP A 121 17.94 -0.17 18.50
N GLY A 122 16.76 -0.52 17.97
CA GLY A 122 15.48 -0.45 18.69
C GLY A 122 14.97 0.97 18.96
N GLY A 123 15.63 1.99 18.40
CA GLY A 123 15.25 3.39 18.50
C GLY A 123 13.99 3.71 17.72
N GLN A 124 13.40 4.86 18.04
CA GLN A 124 12.20 5.36 17.35
C GLN A 124 12.59 6.13 16.08
N TRP A 125 11.71 6.09 15.08
CA TRP A 125 11.81 6.95 13.89
C TRP A 125 11.50 8.41 14.22
N GLU A 126 11.81 9.31 13.29
CA GLU A 126 11.57 10.74 13.45
C GLU A 126 10.07 11.01 13.63
N PRO A 127 9.65 11.99 14.46
CA PRO A 127 8.22 12.23 14.72
C PRO A 127 7.34 12.48 13.48
N VAL A 128 7.94 12.94 12.37
CA VAL A 128 7.23 13.15 11.11
C VAL A 128 6.75 11.84 10.48
N THR A 129 7.44 10.72 10.71
CA THR A 129 7.07 9.43 10.13
C THR A 129 5.71 8.95 10.63
N GLU A 130 5.35 9.25 11.87
CA GLU A 130 4.04 8.93 12.44
C GLU A 130 2.88 9.64 11.72
N ASN A 131 3.11 10.83 11.16
CA ASN A 131 2.10 11.50 10.34
C ASN A 131 1.94 10.79 8.99
N ASN A 132 3.03 10.30 8.41
CA ASN A 132 3.02 9.56 7.15
C ASN A 132 2.42 8.16 7.33
N ILE A 133 2.65 7.51 8.47
CA ILE A 133 1.98 6.26 8.85
C ILE A 133 0.47 6.48 8.93
N LYS A 134 0.01 7.48 9.68
CA LYS A 134 -1.43 7.83 9.76
C LYS A 134 -2.04 8.19 8.42
N PHE A 135 -1.26 8.75 7.50
CA PHE A 135 -1.68 8.98 6.13
C PHE A 135 -1.89 7.65 5.40
N MET A 136 -0.89 6.77 5.42
CA MET A 136 -0.96 5.46 4.76
C MET A 136 -2.05 4.55 5.32
N GLU A 137 -2.31 4.58 6.64
CA GLU A 137 -3.38 3.83 7.31
C GLU A 137 -4.79 4.17 6.80
N LYS A 138 -4.99 5.36 6.23
CA LYS A 138 -6.27 5.72 5.61
C LYS A 138 -6.55 4.96 4.32
N HIS A 139 -5.49 4.48 3.67
CA HIS A 139 -5.53 3.88 2.34
C HIS A 139 -5.20 2.39 2.36
N PHE A 140 -4.31 1.95 3.26
CA PHE A 140 -3.79 0.59 3.32
C PHE A 140 -3.78 0.04 4.74
N PRO A 141 -3.91 -1.29 4.91
CA PRO A 141 -3.52 -1.96 6.14
C PRO A 141 -2.06 -1.69 6.46
N VAL A 142 -1.76 -1.42 7.73
CA VAL A 142 -0.40 -1.23 8.26
C VAL A 142 -0.18 -2.24 9.38
N SER A 143 0.99 -2.88 9.40
CA SER A 143 1.31 -3.85 10.46
C SER A 143 1.60 -3.15 11.78
N LYS A 144 1.42 -3.89 12.89
CA LYS A 144 1.98 -3.47 14.18
C LYS A 144 3.51 -3.38 14.11
N GLU A 145 4.09 -2.57 15.00
CA GLU A 145 5.53 -2.55 15.25
C GLU A 145 6.01 -3.92 15.74
N ARG A 146 7.25 -4.23 15.42
CA ARG A 146 8.00 -5.40 15.86
C ARG A 146 9.46 -5.00 16.03
N SER A 147 10.21 -5.74 16.83
CA SER A 147 11.67 -5.69 16.78
C SER A 147 12.21 -6.37 15.51
N ILE A 148 13.50 -6.15 15.20
CA ILE A 148 14.16 -6.80 14.06
C ILE A 148 14.03 -8.33 14.17
N ASP A 149 14.26 -8.89 15.35
CA ASP A 149 14.20 -10.33 15.61
C ASP A 149 12.78 -10.91 15.44
N GLU A 150 11.75 -10.09 15.60
CA GLU A 150 10.35 -10.49 15.47
C GLU A 150 9.82 -10.32 14.03
N MET A 151 10.59 -9.75 13.10
CA MET A 151 10.11 -9.53 11.73
C MET A 151 9.65 -10.82 11.03
N GLN A 152 10.24 -11.97 11.38
CA GLN A 152 9.84 -13.29 10.88
C GLN A 152 8.36 -13.63 11.16
N GLU A 153 7.73 -13.03 12.17
CA GLU A 153 6.30 -13.23 12.43
C GLU A 153 5.41 -12.81 11.24
N CYS A 154 5.90 -11.92 10.38
CA CYS A 154 5.18 -11.47 9.19
C CYS A 154 4.87 -12.63 8.24
N ASN A 155 5.70 -13.69 8.23
CA ASN A 155 5.47 -14.90 7.41
C ASN A 155 4.16 -15.63 7.76
N ARG A 156 3.60 -15.40 8.96
CA ARG A 156 2.36 -16.04 9.42
C ARG A 156 1.11 -15.48 8.74
N PHE A 157 1.16 -14.22 8.29
CA PHE A 157 0.01 -13.52 7.72
C PHE A 157 0.22 -12.96 6.32
N CYS A 158 1.45 -12.92 5.80
CA CYS A 158 1.75 -12.58 4.41
C CYS A 158 2.06 -13.84 3.59
N ASP A 159 1.51 -13.93 2.38
CA ASP A 159 1.82 -15.02 1.45
C ASP A 159 3.07 -14.72 0.60
N SER A 160 3.37 -13.45 0.36
CA SER A 160 4.56 -12.97 -0.35
C SER A 160 5.05 -11.65 0.23
N PHE A 161 6.27 -11.26 -0.14
CA PHE A 161 6.92 -10.04 0.29
C PHE A 161 7.51 -9.29 -0.89
N MET A 162 7.38 -7.97 -0.86
CA MET A 162 7.85 -7.11 -1.93
C MET A 162 8.54 -5.88 -1.37
N VAL A 163 9.74 -5.59 -1.88
CA VAL A 163 10.38 -4.28 -1.72
C VAL A 163 10.02 -3.39 -2.91
N GLY A 164 9.72 -2.12 -2.62
CA GLY A 164 9.23 -1.17 -3.60
C GLY A 164 10.30 -0.32 -4.27
N SER A 165 9.84 0.67 -5.03
CA SER A 165 10.69 1.63 -5.73
C SER A 165 11.16 2.71 -4.76
N ASP A 166 12.31 2.49 -4.15
CA ASP A 166 13.04 3.54 -3.42
C ASP A 166 14.51 3.15 -3.34
N GLN A 167 15.34 4.02 -2.79
CA GLN A 167 16.71 3.68 -2.41
C GLN A 167 16.63 2.72 -1.21
N LEU A 168 16.77 1.41 -1.45
CA LEU A 168 16.62 0.38 -0.42
C LEU A 168 17.88 -0.47 -0.28
N TRP A 169 18.52 -0.83 -1.39
CA TRP A 169 19.78 -1.60 -1.40
C TRP A 169 21.00 -0.69 -1.35
N VAL A 170 21.00 0.20 -0.37
CA VAL A 170 22.09 1.11 -0.08
C VAL A 170 22.86 0.59 1.13
N GLN A 171 24.18 0.46 1.00
CA GLN A 171 25.03 -0.09 2.08
C GLN A 171 24.84 0.65 3.42
N SER A 172 24.69 1.98 3.41
CA SER A 172 24.50 2.75 4.65
C SER A 172 23.22 2.40 5.40
N TYR A 173 22.20 1.82 4.73
CA TYR A 173 20.98 1.37 5.40
C TYR A 173 21.15 0.02 6.10
N VAL A 174 22.19 -0.76 5.79
CA VAL A 174 22.51 -2.00 6.51
C VAL A 174 22.80 -1.69 7.99
N GLY A 175 23.52 -0.60 8.28
CA GLY A 175 23.76 -0.15 9.65
C GLY A 175 22.50 0.37 10.38
N LEU A 176 21.43 0.69 9.65
CA LEU A 176 20.21 1.29 10.19
C LEU A 176 19.09 0.27 10.43
N VAL A 177 18.90 -0.68 9.50
CA VAL A 177 17.80 -1.67 9.53
C VAL A 177 18.28 -3.10 9.26
N GLY A 178 19.58 -3.36 9.30
CA GLY A 178 20.15 -4.65 8.92
C GLY A 178 19.87 -4.99 7.46
N TYR A 179 19.64 -6.27 7.17
CA TYR A 179 19.30 -6.76 5.84
C TYR A 179 17.78 -6.83 5.59
N THR A 180 16.97 -6.07 6.35
CA THR A 180 15.50 -6.06 6.20
C THR A 180 15.05 -5.72 4.77
N PHE A 181 15.73 -4.79 4.08
CA PHE A 181 15.44 -4.46 2.67
C PHE A 181 15.92 -5.51 1.67
N PHE A 182 16.65 -6.51 2.13
CA PHE A 182 16.99 -7.71 1.38
C PHE A 182 16.08 -8.88 1.76
N LEU A 183 15.03 -8.62 2.56
CA LEU A 183 14.04 -9.62 2.99
C LEU A 183 14.67 -10.82 3.68
N ASP A 184 15.66 -10.57 4.55
CA ASP A 184 16.39 -11.57 5.33
C ASP A 184 15.49 -12.33 6.32
N PHE A 185 14.43 -11.68 6.82
CA PHE A 185 13.44 -12.28 7.73
C PHE A 185 12.39 -13.15 7.02
N VAL A 186 12.38 -13.21 5.69
CA VAL A 186 11.35 -13.92 4.92
C VAL A 186 11.73 -15.38 4.70
N ASP A 187 10.80 -16.29 5.02
CA ASP A 187 11.01 -17.74 4.89
C ASP A 187 11.27 -18.13 3.41
N GLU A 188 12.14 -19.13 3.18
CA GLU A 188 12.52 -19.59 1.83
C GLU A 188 11.34 -20.08 0.98
N ASN A 189 10.23 -20.51 1.61
CA ASN A 189 9.04 -20.98 0.91
C ASN A 189 8.06 -19.86 0.52
N LYS A 190 8.40 -18.59 0.82
CA LYS A 190 7.60 -17.42 0.48
C LYS A 190 8.17 -16.73 -0.74
N LYS A 191 7.30 -16.12 -1.52
CA LYS A 191 7.75 -15.32 -2.67
C LYS A 191 8.39 -14.02 -2.21
N LYS A 192 9.56 -13.71 -2.75
CA LYS A 192 10.33 -12.47 -2.53
C LYS A 192 10.46 -11.73 -3.85
N LEU A 193 9.96 -10.49 -3.90
CA LEU A 193 9.92 -9.67 -5.11
C LEU A 193 10.56 -8.31 -4.88
N ALA A 194 11.24 -7.77 -5.89
CA ALA A 194 11.68 -6.39 -5.92
C ALA A 194 11.06 -5.66 -7.11
N TYR A 195 10.34 -4.57 -6.84
CA TYR A 195 9.72 -3.77 -7.88
C TYR A 195 10.40 -2.40 -8.02
N ALA A 196 11.09 -2.20 -9.14
CA ALA A 196 11.75 -0.95 -9.50
C ALA A 196 12.67 -0.40 -8.39
N THR A 197 13.26 -1.28 -7.58
CA THR A 197 14.10 -0.91 -6.44
C THR A 197 15.34 -0.16 -6.89
N SER A 198 15.78 0.82 -6.10
CA SER A 198 16.93 1.65 -6.39
C SER A 198 18.06 1.35 -5.44
N LEU A 199 19.27 1.44 -5.99
CA LEU A 199 20.52 1.29 -5.23
C LEU A 199 21.13 2.66 -4.87
N GLY A 200 20.51 3.75 -5.34
CA GLY A 200 20.86 5.14 -5.02
C GLY A 200 22.19 5.64 -5.60
N TYR A 201 23.06 4.75 -6.07
CA TYR A 201 24.40 5.05 -6.55
C TYR A 201 24.73 4.26 -7.81
N ALA A 202 25.79 4.69 -8.51
CA ALA A 202 26.32 3.96 -9.67
C ALA A 202 27.15 2.71 -9.28
N GLU A 203 27.52 2.59 -8.00
CA GLU A 203 28.30 1.47 -7.46
C GLU A 203 27.82 1.12 -6.05
N TYR A 204 27.85 -0.17 -5.70
CA TYR A 204 27.61 -0.62 -4.33
C TYR A 204 28.88 -0.53 -3.48
N LYS A 205 28.86 0.35 -2.47
CA LYS A 205 30.03 0.70 -1.66
C LYS A 205 30.31 -0.23 -0.47
N GLY A 206 29.69 -1.41 -0.42
CA GLY A 206 29.96 -2.38 0.64
C GLY A 206 31.27 -3.13 0.49
N THR A 207 31.74 -3.68 1.61
CA THR A 207 32.86 -4.61 1.66
C THR A 207 32.53 -5.88 0.87
N ASP A 208 33.55 -6.69 0.56
CA ASP A 208 33.32 -7.96 -0.14
C ASP A 208 32.45 -8.93 0.69
N GLU A 209 32.55 -8.85 2.02
CA GLU A 209 31.69 -9.61 2.94
C GLU A 209 30.23 -9.12 2.88
N GLU A 210 29.99 -7.80 2.95
CA GLU A 210 28.64 -7.24 2.82
C GLU A 210 28.02 -7.54 1.44
N LYS A 211 28.82 -7.52 0.38
CA LYS A 211 28.39 -7.92 -0.96
C LYS A 211 28.02 -9.40 -1.03
N ALA A 212 28.81 -10.28 -0.41
CA ALA A 212 28.53 -11.71 -0.37
C ALA A 212 27.22 -12.00 0.38
N ILE A 213 26.97 -11.32 1.50
CA ILE A 213 25.71 -11.45 2.26
C ILE A 213 24.53 -10.93 1.45
N ALA A 214 24.65 -9.72 0.88
CA ALA A 214 23.60 -9.15 0.02
C ALA A 214 23.30 -10.06 -1.18
N SER A 215 24.35 -10.61 -1.83
CA SER A 215 24.20 -11.58 -2.92
C SER A 215 23.42 -12.80 -2.50
N ALA A 216 23.74 -13.39 -1.34
CA ALA A 216 23.05 -14.58 -0.83
C ALA A 216 21.55 -14.34 -0.58
N TYR A 217 21.17 -13.13 -0.16
CA TYR A 217 19.75 -12.77 -0.01
C TYR A 217 19.08 -12.48 -1.35
N LEU A 218 19.72 -11.71 -2.23
CA LEU A 218 19.14 -11.36 -3.52
C LEU A 218 18.94 -12.57 -4.44
N GLN A 219 19.78 -13.60 -4.34
CA GLN A 219 19.60 -14.86 -5.07
C GLN A 219 18.33 -15.62 -4.65
N GLN A 220 17.72 -15.29 -3.52
CA GLN A 220 16.46 -15.88 -3.07
C GLN A 220 15.23 -15.14 -3.60
N PHE A 221 15.40 -14.04 -4.34
CA PHE A 221 14.29 -13.33 -4.95
C PHE A 221 13.77 -14.10 -6.17
N ASP A 222 12.45 -14.22 -6.27
CA ASP A 222 11.79 -14.83 -7.42
C ASP A 222 11.88 -13.93 -8.67
N ASP A 223 11.85 -12.62 -8.47
CA ASP A 223 11.97 -11.62 -9.55
C ASP A 223 12.52 -10.31 -9.00
N ILE A 224 13.44 -9.71 -9.75
CA ILE A 224 14.06 -8.44 -9.42
C ILE A 224 13.87 -7.48 -10.58
N SER A 225 13.33 -6.30 -10.25
CA SER A 225 13.36 -5.15 -11.14
C SER A 225 13.90 -3.91 -10.44
N VAL A 226 14.56 -3.06 -11.23
CA VAL A 226 15.22 -1.82 -10.80
C VAL A 226 14.81 -0.66 -11.69
N ARG A 227 14.87 0.58 -11.21
CA ARG A 227 14.43 1.75 -12.01
C ARG A 227 15.51 2.44 -12.83
N GLU A 228 16.78 2.15 -12.55
CA GLU A 228 17.94 2.74 -13.21
C GLU A 228 18.84 1.68 -13.87
N SER A 229 19.49 2.03 -14.99
CA SER A 229 20.42 1.11 -15.68
C SER A 229 21.66 0.77 -14.86
N SER A 230 22.13 1.69 -14.00
CA SER A 230 23.20 1.37 -13.06
C SER A 230 22.78 0.29 -12.06
N GLY A 231 21.50 0.21 -11.70
CA GLY A 231 20.98 -0.85 -10.85
C GLY A 231 21.09 -2.22 -11.50
N GLU A 232 20.80 -2.34 -12.80
CA GLU A 232 20.96 -3.61 -13.55
C GLU A 232 22.42 -4.06 -13.51
N GLU A 233 23.33 -3.12 -13.76
CA GLU A 233 24.77 -3.37 -13.75
C GLU A 233 25.29 -3.77 -12.37
N ILE A 234 24.85 -3.12 -11.29
CA ILE A 234 25.23 -3.48 -9.92
C ILE A 234 24.67 -4.86 -9.55
N CYS A 235 23.40 -5.14 -9.84
CA CYS A 235 22.79 -6.45 -9.62
C CYS A 235 23.61 -7.58 -10.26
N HIS A 236 23.98 -7.40 -11.54
CA HIS A 236 24.78 -8.38 -12.26
C HIS A 236 26.20 -8.49 -11.70
N LYS A 237 26.93 -7.37 -11.58
CA LYS A 237 28.36 -7.38 -11.25
C LYS A 237 28.67 -7.59 -9.77
N SER A 238 27.88 -7.01 -8.88
CA SER A 238 28.15 -7.04 -7.43
C SER A 238 27.44 -8.18 -6.71
N PHE A 239 26.29 -8.62 -7.21
CA PHE A 239 25.45 -9.61 -6.53
C PHE A 239 25.21 -10.89 -7.32
N GLY A 240 25.60 -10.93 -8.61
CA GLY A 240 25.42 -12.09 -9.47
C GLY A 240 23.95 -12.43 -9.74
N VAL A 241 23.06 -11.45 -9.73
CA VAL A 241 21.63 -11.62 -10.02
C VAL A 241 21.21 -10.78 -11.22
N GLU A 242 20.26 -11.29 -11.99
CA GLU A 242 19.68 -10.55 -13.10
C GLU A 242 18.52 -9.67 -12.61
N ALA A 243 18.50 -8.43 -13.08
CA ALA A 243 17.45 -7.47 -12.77
C ALA A 243 16.91 -6.88 -14.07
N VAL A 244 15.59 -6.66 -14.14
CA VAL A 244 14.96 -6.03 -15.29
C VAL A 244 14.66 -4.57 -15.00
N ARG A 245 15.05 -3.65 -15.89
CA ARG A 245 14.64 -2.25 -15.75
C ARG A 245 13.13 -2.05 -15.91
N ARG A 246 12.52 -1.37 -14.94
CA ARG A 246 11.10 -1.00 -14.92
C ARG A 246 10.91 0.47 -14.55
N LEU A 247 9.75 1.01 -14.89
CA LEU A 247 9.38 2.36 -14.48
C LEU A 247 9.06 2.39 -12.98
N ASP A 248 9.32 3.52 -12.35
CA ASP A 248 8.82 3.79 -11.01
C ASP A 248 7.28 3.69 -11.00
N PRO A 249 6.65 3.05 -9.99
CA PRO A 249 5.21 2.88 -9.91
C PRO A 249 4.43 4.20 -9.93
N VAL A 250 5.06 5.36 -9.63
CA VAL A 250 4.39 6.66 -9.79
C VAL A 250 3.96 6.95 -11.24
N PHE A 251 4.60 6.32 -12.23
CA PHE A 251 4.24 6.46 -13.64
C PHE A 251 3.27 5.38 -14.14
N LEU A 252 2.99 4.36 -13.32
CA LEU A 252 2.15 3.22 -13.68
C LEU A 252 0.80 3.25 -12.97
N CYS A 253 0.73 3.92 -11.82
CA CYS A 253 -0.51 4.09 -11.09
C CYS A 253 -1.49 4.93 -11.91
N ASP A 254 -2.73 4.45 -11.99
CA ASP A 254 -3.81 5.14 -12.67
C ASP A 254 -4.03 6.53 -12.06
N ILE A 255 -4.12 7.54 -12.94
CA ILE A 255 -4.27 8.94 -12.57
C ILE A 255 -5.49 9.18 -11.67
N LYS A 256 -6.55 8.37 -11.80
CA LYS A 256 -7.75 8.45 -10.96
C LYS A 256 -7.42 8.38 -9.46
N HIS A 257 -6.41 7.59 -9.06
CA HIS A 257 -6.03 7.47 -7.66
C HIS A 257 -5.37 8.74 -7.14
N TYR A 258 -4.64 9.46 -8.00
CA TYR A 258 -4.07 10.76 -7.65
C TYR A 258 -5.13 11.85 -7.61
N ASP A 259 -6.08 11.86 -8.55
CA ASP A 259 -7.19 12.81 -8.55
C ASP A 259 -8.06 12.64 -7.29
N GLU A 260 -8.38 11.39 -6.92
CA GLU A 260 -9.08 11.08 -5.68
C GLU A 260 -8.30 11.54 -4.44
N LEU A 261 -6.99 11.34 -4.41
CA LEU A 261 -6.14 11.79 -3.31
C LEU A 261 -6.08 13.32 -3.22
N ALA A 262 -5.88 13.99 -4.35
CA ALA A 262 -5.82 15.45 -4.45
C ALA A 262 -7.15 16.11 -4.06
N SER A 263 -8.29 15.50 -4.39
CA SER A 263 -9.61 16.00 -4.02
C SER A 263 -9.86 16.03 -2.50
N GLN A 264 -9.05 15.32 -1.71
CA GLN A 264 -9.11 15.30 -0.25
C GLN A 264 -8.21 16.37 0.39
N ALA A 265 -7.41 17.08 -0.40
CA ALA A 265 -6.57 18.15 0.11
C ALA A 265 -7.44 19.27 0.70
N LYS A 266 -7.12 19.68 1.93
CA LYS A 266 -7.82 20.76 2.64
C LYS A 266 -7.06 22.08 2.59
N VAL A 267 -5.88 22.09 1.98
CA VAL A 267 -5.04 23.28 1.90
C VAL A 267 -5.59 24.15 0.78
N GLU A 268 -6.20 25.26 1.16
CA GLU A 268 -6.52 26.33 0.22
C GLU A 268 -5.32 27.28 0.12
N THR A 269 -4.91 27.58 -1.11
CA THR A 269 -3.89 28.58 -1.37
C THR A 269 -4.56 29.85 -1.86
N GLU A 270 -4.46 30.93 -1.10
CA GLU A 270 -4.88 32.25 -1.56
C GLU A 270 -3.89 32.77 -2.62
N GLY A 271 -4.44 33.23 -3.75
CA GLY A 271 -3.67 33.86 -4.83
C GLY A 271 -2.78 32.90 -5.63
N GLU A 272 -2.11 33.47 -6.62
CA GLU A 272 -1.10 32.76 -7.42
C GLU A 272 0.13 32.47 -6.55
N TYR A 273 0.72 31.28 -6.73
CA TYR A 273 1.93 30.87 -6.03
C TYR A 273 2.85 30.05 -6.94
N MET A 274 4.12 30.02 -6.59
CA MET A 274 5.14 29.19 -7.23
C MET A 274 5.43 27.99 -6.33
N LEU A 275 5.18 26.77 -6.81
CA LEU A 275 5.56 25.56 -6.08
C LEU A 275 7.07 25.30 -6.25
N CYS A 276 7.81 25.35 -5.14
CA CYS A 276 9.24 25.10 -5.08
C CYS A 276 9.52 23.68 -4.57
N TYR A 277 9.83 22.75 -5.48
CA TYR A 277 10.26 21.41 -5.12
C TYR A 277 11.79 21.33 -5.12
N ILE A 278 12.40 21.37 -3.93
CA ILE A 278 13.85 21.40 -3.74
C ILE A 278 14.26 20.21 -2.89
N LEU A 279 15.02 19.28 -3.47
CA LEU A 279 15.52 18.08 -2.77
C LEU A 279 16.59 18.44 -1.73
N ASP A 280 17.67 19.07 -2.19
CA ASP A 280 18.76 19.52 -1.32
C ASP A 280 18.82 21.04 -1.30
N PRO A 281 18.36 21.71 -0.23
CA PRO A 281 18.42 23.15 -0.15
C PRO A 281 19.86 23.64 0.00
N THR A 282 20.25 24.59 -0.85
CA THR A 282 21.53 25.30 -0.76
C THR A 282 21.28 26.80 -0.72
N PRO A 283 22.23 27.62 -0.21
CA PRO A 283 22.12 29.08 -0.27
C PRO A 283 21.80 29.58 -1.68
N GLU A 284 22.44 29.02 -2.72
CA GLU A 284 22.22 29.42 -4.11
C GLU A 284 20.79 29.11 -4.58
N LYS A 285 20.25 27.94 -4.21
CA LYS A 285 18.86 27.58 -4.56
C LYS A 285 17.84 28.46 -3.82
N LYS A 286 18.15 28.85 -2.58
CA LYS A 286 17.31 29.81 -1.81
C LYS A 286 17.31 31.19 -2.47
N GLU A 287 18.47 31.67 -2.89
CA GLU A 287 18.62 32.95 -3.61
C GLU A 287 17.90 32.92 -4.95
N ALA A 288 17.97 31.80 -5.69
CA ALA A 288 17.23 31.62 -6.93
C ALA A 288 15.71 31.72 -6.73
N VAL A 289 15.17 31.12 -5.66
CA VAL A 289 13.74 31.25 -5.32
C VAL A 289 13.40 32.71 -5.03
N LYS A 290 14.17 33.41 -4.19
CA LYS A 290 13.92 34.83 -3.87
C LYS A 290 13.95 35.72 -5.11
N TYR A 291 14.94 35.52 -5.98
CA TYR A 291 15.03 36.24 -7.25
C TYR A 291 13.78 36.03 -8.13
N LEU A 292 13.27 34.79 -8.19
CA LEU A 292 12.05 34.47 -8.93
C LEU A 292 10.81 35.08 -8.28
N GLU A 293 10.73 35.10 -6.94
CA GLU A 293 9.63 35.76 -6.22
C GLU A 293 9.56 37.26 -6.55
N GLU A 294 10.71 37.95 -6.55
CA GLU A 294 10.79 39.38 -6.89
C GLU A 294 10.44 39.65 -8.36
N LYS A 295 10.95 38.80 -9.27
CA LYS A 295 10.75 38.98 -10.71
C LYS A 295 9.33 38.67 -11.17
N LEU A 296 8.69 37.68 -10.55
CA LEU A 296 7.34 37.23 -10.92
C LEU A 296 6.25 37.91 -10.08
N GLY A 297 6.60 38.53 -8.94
CA GLY A 297 5.62 39.07 -8.00
C GLY A 297 4.79 37.97 -7.32
N THR A 298 5.26 36.72 -7.35
CA THR A 298 4.54 35.51 -6.91
C THR A 298 5.31 34.85 -5.77
N LYS A 299 4.65 34.53 -4.65
CA LYS A 299 5.31 33.89 -3.51
C LYS A 299 5.63 32.42 -3.79
N GLY A 300 6.81 31.99 -3.37
CA GLY A 300 7.24 30.61 -3.34
C GLY A 300 6.58 29.85 -2.19
N LYS A 301 6.15 28.62 -2.45
CA LYS A 301 5.71 27.64 -1.45
C LYS A 301 6.49 26.36 -1.66
N SER A 302 7.15 25.85 -0.64
CA SER A 302 7.93 24.62 -0.76
C SER A 302 7.20 23.43 -0.13
N SER A 303 7.43 22.25 -0.72
CA SER A 303 6.95 20.99 -0.16
C SER A 303 7.71 20.54 1.10
N PHE A 304 8.92 21.05 1.31
CA PHE A 304 9.71 20.86 2.52
C PHE A 304 9.53 22.08 3.44
N ARG A 305 9.39 21.88 4.76
CA ARG A 305 9.16 22.99 5.70
C ARG A 305 10.24 24.07 5.52
N TYR A 306 9.80 25.28 5.15
CA TYR A 306 10.62 26.50 5.12
C TYR A 306 11.29 26.81 6.46
N GLU A 307 10.84 26.19 7.57
CA GLU A 307 11.32 26.45 8.94
C GLU A 307 12.80 26.08 9.17
N ASN A 308 13.44 25.35 8.24
CA ASN A 308 14.88 25.02 8.28
C ASN A 308 15.69 25.66 7.13
N LEU A 309 15.15 26.66 6.43
CA LEU A 309 15.89 27.46 5.44
C LEU A 309 16.41 28.77 6.05
#